data_AF-A0A483CNC0-F1
#
_entry.id   AF-A0A483CNC0-F1
#
_cell.length_a   1.000
_cell.length_b   1.000
_cell.length_c   1.000
_cell.angle_alpha   90.00
_cell.angle_beta   90.00
_cell.angle_gamma   90.00
#
_symmetry.space_group_name_H-M   'P 1'
#
loop_
_entity.id
_entity.type
_entity.pdbx_description
1 polymer ?
#
loop_
_entity_poly.entity_id
_entity_poly.type
_entity_poly.pdbx_seq_one_letter_code
_entity_poly.pdbx_strand_id
1 'polypeptide(L)' 'MQCTAYAHLSGDKLKRLQEMEKEFGTILVAFEQVPAVAHLSESELEEIRGEEKKIGKILIAYER' A
#
# COMPACT_ATOMS: atom_id res chain seq x y z
N MET A 1 -3.54 10.18 4.84
CA MET A 1 -3.27 10.68 3.47
C MET A 1 -4.14 9.91 2.50
N GLN A 2 -4.87 10.59 1.61
CA GLN A 2 -5.40 9.92 0.41
C GLN A 2 -4.19 9.51 -0.45
N CYS A 3 -3.99 8.21 -0.66
CA CYS A 3 -3.01 7.73 -1.62
C CYS A 3 -3.49 8.20 -3.00
N THR A 4 -2.75 9.04 -3.70
CA THR A 4 -3.16 9.61 -5.01
C THR A 4 -2.62 8.82 -6.20
N ALA A 5 -1.83 7.78 -5.96
CA ALA A 5 -1.14 7.00 -6.99
C ALA A 5 -1.74 5.60 -7.23
N TYR A 6 -2.94 5.30 -6.72
CA TYR A 6 -3.61 4.04 -7.03
C TYR A 6 -3.95 3.98 -8.52
N ALA A 7 -3.75 2.83 -9.13
CA ALA A 7 -4.04 2.65 -10.54
C ALA A 7 -5.55 2.75 -10.78
N HIS A 8 -5.95 3.58 -11.75
CA HIS A 8 -7.33 3.61 -12.23
C HIS A 8 -7.59 2.39 -13.12
N LEU A 9 -7.85 1.24 -12.48
CA LEU A 9 -8.25 0.02 -13.16
C LEU A 9 -9.77 0.00 -13.38
N SER A 10 -10.19 -0.18 -14.63
CA SER A 10 -11.60 -0.34 -15.01
C SER A 10 -11.81 -1.54 -15.92
N GLY A 11 -13.06 -2.00 -16.00
CA GLY A 11 -13.49 -3.08 -16.88
C GLY A 11 -12.81 -4.42 -16.58
N ASP A 12 -12.28 -5.05 -17.63
CA ASP A 12 -11.71 -6.41 -17.56
C ASP A 12 -10.47 -6.52 -16.68
N LYS A 13 -9.70 -5.42 -16.55
CA LYS A 13 -8.50 -5.38 -15.71
C LYS A 13 -8.84 -5.48 -14.22
N LEU A 14 -9.93 -4.83 -13.80
CA LEU A 14 -10.40 -4.88 -12.42
C LEU A 14 -10.95 -6.27 -12.07
N LYS A 15 -11.74 -6.87 -12.97
CA LYS A 15 -12.26 -8.23 -12.78
C LYS A 15 -11.14 -9.24 -12.60
N ARG A 16 -10.13 -9.19 -13.46
CA ARG A 16 -8.97 -10.09 -13.38
C ARG A 16 -8.19 -9.91 -12.07
N LEU A 17 -8.03 -8.67 -11.61
CA LEU A 17 -7.38 -8.41 -10.31
C LEU A 17 -8.22 -8.98 -9.15
N GLN A 18 -9.53 -8.81 -9.16
CA GLN A 18 -10.43 -9.38 -8.15
C GLN A 18 -10.46 -10.91 -8.16
N GLU A 19 -10.35 -11.54 -9.34
CA GLU A 19 -10.21 -12.99 -9.46
C GLU A 19 -8.89 -13.46 -8.82
N MET A 20 -7.79 -12.76 -9.09
CA MET A 20 -6.49 -13.04 -8.46
C MET A 20 -6.51 -12.82 -6.94
N GLU A 21 -7.16 -11.77 -6.46
CA GLU A 21 -7.34 -11.52 -5.02
C GLU A 21 -8.10 -12.68 -4.34
N LYS A 22 -9.16 -13.19 -4.99
CA LYS A 22 -9.92 -14.34 -4.50
C LYS A 22 -9.11 -15.64 -4.54
N GLU A 23 -8.38 -15.87 -5.63
CA GLU A 23 -7.58 -17.09 -5.80
C GLU A 23 -6.43 -17.16 -4.78
N PHE A 24 -5.75 -16.04 -4.54
CA PHE A 24 -4.63 -15.98 -3.62
C PHE A 24 -5.07 -15.76 -2.16
N GLY A 25 -6.31 -15.34 -1.94
CA GLY A 25 -6.79 -14.93 -0.61
C GLY A 25 -6.05 -13.69 -0.08
N THR A 26 -5.57 -12.83 -0.98
CA THR A 26 -4.79 -11.61 -0.64
C THR A 26 -5.44 -10.38 -1.25
N ILE A 27 -5.10 -9.19 -0.73
CA ILE A 27 -5.51 -7.92 -1.31
C ILE A 27 -4.36 -7.40 -2.18
N LEU A 28 -4.65 -7.10 -3.44
CA LEU A 28 -3.67 -6.60 -4.41
C LEU A 28 -3.85 -5.10 -4.58
N VAL A 29 -2.82 -4.34 -4.25
CA VAL A 29 -2.82 -2.88 -4.46
C VAL A 29 -2.05 -2.57 -5.74
N ALA A 30 -2.78 -2.09 -6.75
CA ALA A 30 -2.17 -1.64 -8.00
C ALA A 30 -1.85 -0.14 -7.94
N PHE A 31 -0.61 0.21 -8.29
CA PHE A 31 -0.15 1.59 -8.43
C PHE A 31 0.02 1.95 -9.90
N GLU A 32 -0.33 3.17 -10.29
CA GLU A 32 -0.22 3.65 -11.67
C GLU A 32 1.24 3.91 -12.07
N GLN A 33 2.01 4.41 -11.11
CA GLN A 33 3.46 4.54 -11.15
C GLN A 33 4.00 3.95 -9.85
N VAL A 34 5.14 3.23 -9.92
CA VAL A 34 5.77 2.66 -8.72
C VAL A 34 6.13 3.81 -7.78
N PRO A 35 5.44 3.99 -6.64
CA PRO A 35 5.75 5.06 -5.72
C PRO A 35 7.14 4.80 -5.13
N ALA A 36 7.96 5.85 -5.03
CA ALA A 36 9.24 5.72 -4.36
C ALA A 36 8.98 5.37 -2.88
N VAL A 37 9.68 4.36 -2.37
CA VAL A 37 9.57 3.99 -0.96
C VAL A 37 10.16 5.13 -0.13
N ALA A 38 9.47 5.56 0.92
CA ALA A 38 9.93 6.67 1.74
C ALA A 38 11.29 6.37 2.36
N HIS A 39 12.28 7.20 2.08
CA HIS A 39 13.52 7.21 2.86
C HIS A 39 13.26 7.86 4.22
N LEU A 40 12.95 7.02 5.20
CA LEU A 40 12.76 7.43 6.58
C LEU A 40 14.07 7.34 7.37
N SER A 41 14.29 8.32 8.24
CA SER A 41 15.36 8.26 9.24
C SER A 41 15.07 7.20 10.31
N GLU A 42 16.10 6.77 11.05
CA GLU A 42 15.92 5.81 12.16
C GLU A 42 14.91 6.30 13.21
N SER A 43 14.91 7.59 13.53
CA SER A 43 13.94 8.19 14.46
C SER A 43 12.50 8.10 13.95
N GLU A 44 12.27 8.35 12.66
CA GLU A 44 10.92 8.25 12.07
C GLU A 44 10.46 6.79 11.99
N LEU A 45 11.37 5.85 11.74
CA LEU A 45 11.07 4.42 11.77
C LEU A 45 10.69 3.93 13.16
N GLU A 46 11.35 4.41 14.21
CA GLU A 46 10.99 4.07 15.59
C GLU A 46 9.60 4.60 15.97
N GLU A 47 9.28 5.83 15.58
CA GLU A 47 7.94 6.40 15.79
C GLU A 47 6.86 5.58 15.08
N ILE A 48 7.07 5.27 13.79
CA ILE A 48 6.14 4.46 13.01
C ILE A 48 5.95 3.08 13.64
N ARG A 49 7.03 2.40 14.06
CA ARG A 49 6.93 1.11 14.75
C ARG A 49 6.16 1.21 16.07
N GLY A 50 6.32 2.33 16.79
CA GLY A 50 5.55 2.62 17.99
C GLY A 50 4.06 2.69 17.70
N GLU A 51 3.68 3.39 16.63
CA GLU A 51 2.29 3.50 16.19
C GLU A 51 1.74 2.18 15.61
N GLU A 52 2.53 1.43 14.84
CA GLU A 52 2.17 0.09 14.34
C GLU A 52 1.77 -0.85 15.48
N LYS A 53 2.52 -0.82 16.59
CA LYS A 53 2.22 -1.62 17.79
C LYS A 53 0.94 -1.16 18.48
N LYS A 54 0.66 0.14 18.54
CA LYS A 54 -0.55 0.68 19.18
C LYS A 54 -1.80 0.37 18.37
N ILE A 55 -1.73 0.51 17.05
CA ILE A 55 -2.86 0.34 16.13
C ILE A 55 -3.04 -1.14 15.76
N GLY A 56 -2.00 -1.97 15.92
CA GLY A 56 -1.99 -3.38 15.55
C GLY A 56 -2.04 -3.58 14.03
N LYS A 57 -1.44 -2.66 13.28
CA LYS A 57 -1.42 -2.63 11.81
C LYS A 57 -0.01 -2.33 11.32
N ILE A 58 0.31 -2.76 10.10
CA ILE A 58 1.57 -2.44 9.44
C ILE A 58 1.37 -1.17 8.60
N LEU A 59 2.27 -0.21 8.74
CA LEU A 59 2.28 1.05 8.03
C LEU A 59 3.30 0.96 6.90
N ILE A 60 2.89 1.32 5.69
CA ILE A 60 3.78 1.37 4.53
C ILE A 60 3.93 2.85 4.14
N ALA A 61 5.16 3.35 4.16
CA ALA A 61 5.49 4.73 3.85
C ALA A 61 6.05 4.86 2.43
N TYR A 62 5.44 5.75 1.65
CA TYR A 62 5.86 6.11 0.30
C TYR A 62 6.21 7.60 0.26
N GLU A 63 7.16 7.98 -0.58
CA GLU A 63 7.47 9.37 -0.87
C GLU A 63 6.28 10.03 -1.58
N ARG A 64 6.16 11.35 -1.38
CA ARG A 64 5.17 12.18 -2.08
C ARG A 64 5.69 12.66 -3.42
#